data_AF-A0A402QD52-F1
#
_entry.id   AF-A0A402QD52-F1
#
_cell.length_a   1.000
_cell.length_b   1.000
_cell.length_c   1.000
_cell.angle_alpha   90.00
_cell.angle_beta   90.00
_cell.angle_gamma   90.00
#
_symmetry.space_group_name_H-M   'P 1'
#
loop_
_entity.id
_entity.type
_entity.pdbx_description
1 polymer ?
#
loop_
_entity_poly.entity_id
_entity_poly.type
_entity_poly.pdbx_seq_one_letter_code
_entity_poly.pdbx_strand_id
1 'polypeptide(L)'
;GLMLDNDRWDEIAPLLKSTDFYLSVNQAIFRETERLVSAGMPIDLITLSESLERRGMLERCGGFAYLAELSKNTPSAANIVAYAEIVRECSRARKLMRLGSGIYQQAALLQPSDGKGISTLRQVTDALVEQSEKELFELAQQNISQACLSITAQVSDVLTWL
;
A
#
# COMPACT_ATOMS: atom_id res chain seq x y z
N GLY A 1 -16.76 -0.11 3.66
CA GLY A 1 -16.53 -1.47 3.14
C GLY A 1 -16.27 -2.42 4.28
N LEU A 2 -15.03 -2.48 4.78
CA LEU A 2 -14.66 -3.36 5.89
C LEU A 2 -15.44 -3.11 7.18
N MET A 3 -15.86 -1.88 7.47
CA MET A 3 -16.73 -1.57 8.62
C MET A 3 -18.15 -2.18 8.54
N LEU A 4 -18.57 -2.62 7.36
CA LEU A 4 -19.90 -3.20 7.11
C LEU A 4 -19.86 -4.72 7.02
N ASP A 5 -18.75 -5.26 6.53
CA ASP A 5 -18.54 -6.67 6.30
C ASP A 5 -17.07 -7.00 6.60
N ASN A 6 -16.84 -7.56 7.78
CA ASN A 6 -15.50 -7.88 8.29
C ASN A 6 -14.94 -9.14 7.62
N ASP A 7 -15.78 -10.03 7.10
CA ASP A 7 -15.37 -11.30 6.49
C ASP A 7 -14.59 -11.07 5.19
N ARG A 8 -14.83 -9.92 4.54
CA ARG A 8 -14.07 -9.51 3.34
C ARG A 8 -12.64 -9.09 3.65
N TRP A 9 -12.23 -9.06 4.92
CA TRP A 9 -10.84 -8.77 5.30
C TRP A 9 -9.86 -9.72 4.63
N ASP A 10 -10.17 -11.02 4.58
CA ASP A 10 -9.27 -12.04 4.03
C ASP A 10 -9.01 -11.85 2.53
N GLU A 11 -9.94 -11.22 1.82
CA GLU A 11 -9.77 -10.85 0.42
C GLU A 11 -8.96 -9.56 0.25
N ILE A 12 -9.06 -8.62 1.20
CA ILE A 12 -8.42 -7.30 1.11
C ILE A 12 -6.99 -7.30 1.67
N ALA A 13 -6.75 -8.02 2.76
CA ALA A 13 -5.45 -8.13 3.42
C ALA A 13 -4.28 -8.50 2.49
N PRO A 14 -4.43 -9.46 1.54
CA PRO A 14 -3.35 -9.76 0.60
C PRO A 14 -3.17 -8.70 -0.49
N LEU A 15 -4.20 -7.90 -0.79
CA LEU A 15 -4.20 -6.94 -1.90
C LEU A 15 -3.59 -5.59 -1.52
N LEU A 16 -3.88 -5.11 -0.31
CA LEU A 16 -3.53 -3.76 0.13
C LEU A 16 -2.66 -3.76 1.38
N LYS A 17 -1.72 -2.82 1.41
CA LYS A 17 -1.01 -2.43 2.62
C LYS A 17 -1.41 -1.02 3.03
N SER A 18 -1.30 -0.69 4.32
CA SER A 18 -1.52 0.69 4.79
C SER A 18 -0.72 1.74 4.00
N THR A 19 0.47 1.43 3.48
CA THR A 19 1.28 2.33 2.64
C THR A 19 0.74 2.59 1.24
N ASP A 20 -0.24 1.82 0.77
CA ASP A 20 -0.82 1.97 -0.56
C ASP A 20 -1.86 3.09 -0.63
N PHE A 21 -2.30 3.62 0.51
CA PHE A 21 -3.15 4.80 0.54
C PHE A 21 -2.35 6.08 0.31
N TYR A 22 -2.92 7.01 -0.46
CA TYR A 22 -2.28 8.30 -0.71
C TYR A 22 -2.34 9.22 0.51
N LEU A 23 -3.53 9.35 1.13
CA LEU A 23 -3.75 10.20 2.29
C LEU A 23 -3.26 9.51 3.56
N SER A 24 -2.42 10.20 4.35
CA SER A 24 -1.89 9.70 5.63
C SER A 24 -2.98 9.30 6.60
N VAL A 25 -4.13 10.00 6.57
CA VAL A 25 -5.33 9.66 7.35
C VAL A 25 -5.82 8.25 7.03
N ASN A 26 -5.96 7.92 5.74
CA ASN A 26 -6.41 6.60 5.30
C ASN A 26 -5.37 5.52 5.60
N GLN A 27 -4.07 5.85 5.52
CA GLN A 27 -3.01 4.92 5.95
C GLN A 27 -3.14 4.58 7.44
N ALA A 28 -3.39 5.59 8.29
CA ALA A 28 -3.53 5.41 9.73
C ALA A 28 -4.79 4.59 10.08
N ILE A 29 -5.92 4.90 9.43
CA ILE A 29 -7.17 4.15 9.56
C ILE A 29 -6.96 2.68 9.20
N PHE A 30 -6.41 2.39 8.01
CA PHE A 30 -6.20 1.02 7.55
C PHE A 30 -5.22 0.25 8.44
N ARG A 31 -4.16 0.91 8.93
CA ARG A 31 -3.22 0.31 9.89
C ARG A 31 -3.89 -0.06 11.21
N GLU A 32 -4.81 0.77 11.69
CA GLU A 32 -5.55 0.46 12.90
C GLU A 32 -6.55 -0.68 12.65
N THR A 33 -7.14 -0.74 11.47
CA THR A 33 -7.94 -1.89 11.01
C THR A 33 -7.13 -3.19 11.02
N GLU A 34 -5.95 -3.22 10.40
CA GLU A 34 -5.02 -4.38 10.43
C GLU A 34 -4.78 -4.86 11.87
N ARG A 35 -4.59 -3.91 12.79
CA ARG A 35 -4.32 -4.20 14.20
C ARG A 35 -5.52 -4.77 14.94
N LEU A 36 -6.72 -4.21 14.72
CA LEU A 36 -7.95 -4.69 15.34
C LEU A 36 -8.23 -6.13 14.92
N VAL A 37 -8.08 -6.44 13.63
CA VAL A 37 -8.27 -7.80 13.12
C VAL A 37 -7.24 -8.76 13.71
N SER A 38 -5.97 -8.34 13.76
CA SER A 38 -4.91 -9.15 14.38
C SER A 38 -5.16 -9.42 15.88
N ALA A 39 -5.94 -8.57 16.54
CA ALA A 39 -6.36 -8.73 17.92
C ALA A 39 -7.70 -9.48 18.07
N GLY A 40 -8.28 -9.97 16.98
CA GLY A 40 -9.59 -10.65 16.96
C GLY A 40 -10.77 -9.73 17.32
N MET A 41 -10.60 -8.41 17.17
CA MET A 41 -11.66 -7.44 17.45
C MET A 41 -12.44 -7.10 16.18
N PRO A 42 -13.78 -6.89 16.28
CA PRO A 42 -14.59 -6.48 15.15
C PRO A 42 -14.15 -5.11 14.62
N ILE A 43 -14.32 -4.91 13.33
CA ILE A 43 -14.09 -3.63 12.68
C ILE A 43 -15.45 -2.97 12.46
N ASP A 44 -15.85 -2.11 13.37
CA ASP A 44 -17.02 -1.24 13.21
C ASP A 44 -16.64 0.22 13.51
N LEU A 45 -17.54 1.14 13.20
CA LEU A 45 -17.31 2.58 13.36
C LEU A 45 -16.96 2.95 14.82
N ILE A 46 -17.66 2.36 15.79
CA ILE A 46 -17.47 2.65 17.21
C ILE A 46 -16.12 2.08 17.65
N THR A 47 -15.90 0.78 17.43
CA THR A 47 -14.66 0.08 17.84
C THR A 47 -13.42 0.74 17.24
N LEU A 48 -13.47 1.12 15.95
CA LEU A 48 -12.36 1.80 15.30
C LEU A 48 -12.14 3.20 15.88
N SER A 49 -13.21 3.97 16.11
CA SER A 49 -13.10 5.32 16.67
C SER A 49 -12.50 5.31 18.08
N GLU A 50 -12.96 4.42 18.96
CA GLU A 50 -12.43 4.24 20.31
C GLU A 50 -10.97 3.77 20.29
N SER A 51 -10.61 2.92 19.33
CA SER A 51 -9.25 2.43 19.19
C SER A 51 -8.29 3.54 18.74
N LEU A 52 -8.72 4.38 17.80
CA LEU A 52 -7.98 5.56 17.36
C LEU A 52 -7.89 6.62 18.46
N GLU A 53 -8.95 6.79 19.25
CA GLU A 53 -9.00 7.74 20.37
C GLU A 53 -8.04 7.34 21.48
N ARG A 54 -8.06 6.06 21.90
CA ARG A 54 -7.11 5.50 22.89
C ARG A 54 -5.64 5.69 22.50
N ARG A 55 -5.37 5.84 21.21
CA ARG A 55 -4.03 6.05 20.65
C ARG A 55 -3.70 7.52 20.39
N GLY A 56 -4.61 8.44 20.69
CA GLY A 56 -4.45 9.87 20.39
C GLY A 56 -4.37 10.18 18.90
N MET A 57 -4.92 9.31 18.05
CA MET A 57 -4.87 9.45 16.59
C MET A 57 -6.21 9.89 15.97
N LEU A 58 -7.32 9.79 16.69
CA LEU A 58 -8.66 10.10 16.16
C LEU A 58 -8.75 11.50 15.53
N GLU A 59 -8.31 12.54 16.25
CA GLU A 59 -8.30 13.92 15.74
C GLU A 59 -7.41 14.09 14.50
N ARG A 60 -6.26 13.41 14.48
CA ARG A 60 -5.34 13.42 13.33
C ARG A 60 -5.93 12.73 12.10
N CYS A 61 -6.92 11.86 12.29
CA CYS A 61 -7.64 11.17 11.24
C CYS A 61 -8.91 11.93 10.79
N GLY A 62 -9.14 13.17 11.24
CA GLY A 62 -10.33 13.94 10.90
C GLY A 62 -11.51 13.74 11.85
N GLY A 63 -11.29 13.06 12.98
CA GLY A 63 -12.28 12.87 14.03
C GLY A 63 -13.34 11.81 13.69
N PHE A 64 -14.30 11.67 14.60
CA PHE A 64 -15.42 10.73 14.44
C PHE A 64 -16.28 11.06 13.19
N ALA A 65 -16.46 12.34 12.89
CA ALA A 65 -17.26 12.80 11.75
C ALA A 65 -16.73 12.26 10.41
N TYR A 66 -15.40 12.24 10.24
CA TYR A 66 -14.78 11.70 9.02
C TYR A 66 -15.01 10.19 8.86
N LEU A 67 -14.88 9.42 9.94
CA LEU A 67 -15.16 7.99 9.93
C LEU A 67 -16.65 7.70 9.64
N ALA A 68 -17.55 8.50 10.21
CA ALA A 68 -18.98 8.39 9.94
C ALA A 68 -19.32 8.71 8.48
N GLU A 69 -18.66 9.72 7.89
CA GLU A 69 -18.80 10.06 6.48
C GLU A 69 -18.30 8.92 5.57
N LEU A 70 -17.14 8.32 5.87
CA LEU A 70 -16.63 7.15 5.14
C LEU A 70 -17.60 5.96 5.19
N SER A 71 -18.19 5.71 6.35
CA SER A 71 -19.19 4.66 6.53
C SER A 71 -20.46 4.95 5.73
N LYS A 72 -20.93 6.21 5.73
CA LYS A 72 -22.14 6.63 5.02
C LYS A 72 -21.99 6.63 3.50
N ASN A 73 -20.82 7.03 3.01
CA ASN A 73 -20.52 7.08 1.57
C ASN A 73 -20.26 5.68 0.96
N THR A 74 -20.25 4.62 1.76
CA THR A 74 -20.11 3.25 1.28
C THR A 74 -21.42 2.47 1.50
N PRO A 75 -22.42 2.57 0.60
CA PRO A 75 -23.71 1.92 0.79
C PRO A 75 -23.65 0.38 0.75
N SER A 76 -22.61 -0.20 0.14
CA SER A 76 -22.41 -1.65 0.08
C SER A 76 -20.92 -2.02 0.05
N ALA A 77 -20.58 -3.17 0.62
CA ALA A 77 -19.26 -3.78 0.53
C ALA A 77 -19.06 -4.64 -0.75
N ALA A 78 -20.08 -4.75 -1.61
CA ALA A 78 -20.06 -5.65 -2.78
C ALA A 78 -18.86 -5.41 -3.72
N ASN A 79 -18.44 -4.16 -3.91
CA ASN A 79 -17.33 -3.80 -4.81
C ASN A 79 -16.00 -3.55 -4.10
N ILE A 80 -15.85 -3.99 -2.84
CA ILE A 80 -14.66 -3.66 -2.04
C ILE A 80 -13.35 -4.12 -2.68
N VAL A 81 -13.36 -5.29 -3.32
CA VAL A 81 -12.20 -5.85 -4.03
C VAL A 81 -11.81 -4.97 -5.22
N ALA A 82 -12.77 -4.59 -6.06
CA ALA A 82 -12.51 -3.71 -7.20
C ALA A 82 -11.92 -2.35 -6.77
N TYR A 83 -12.43 -1.76 -5.68
CA TYR A 83 -11.85 -0.53 -5.15
C TYR A 83 -10.43 -0.74 -4.59
N ALA A 84 -10.18 -1.87 -3.93
CA ALA A 84 -8.86 -2.20 -3.44
C ALA A 84 -7.84 -2.36 -4.58
N GLU A 85 -8.24 -2.97 -5.68
CA GLU A 85 -7.40 -3.07 -6.88
C GLU A 85 -7.08 -1.69 -7.47
N ILE A 86 -8.05 -0.78 -7.55
CA ILE A 86 -7.81 0.61 -8.00
C ILE A 86 -6.79 1.30 -7.11
N VAL A 87 -6.94 1.22 -5.78
CA VAL A 87 -6.00 1.82 -4.83
C VAL A 87 -4.59 1.23 -5.01
N ARG A 88 -4.50 -0.10 -5.21
CA ARG A 88 -3.24 -0.80 -5.47
C ARG A 88 -2.58 -0.29 -6.75
N GLU A 89 -3.29 -0.23 -7.86
CA GLU A 89 -2.73 0.23 -9.14
C GLU A 89 -2.28 1.69 -9.07
N CYS A 90 -3.06 2.56 -8.41
CA CYS A 90 -2.64 3.92 -8.12
C CYS A 90 -1.38 3.97 -7.23
N SER A 91 -1.26 3.11 -6.23
CA SER A 91 -0.04 3.01 -5.40
C SER A 91 1.18 2.62 -6.23
N ARG A 92 1.04 1.63 -7.12
CA ARG A 92 2.10 1.17 -8.03
C ARG A 92 2.57 2.31 -8.94
N ALA A 93 1.65 3.01 -9.58
CA ALA A 93 1.97 4.18 -10.40
C ALA A 93 2.77 5.22 -9.60
N ARG A 94 2.37 5.52 -8.35
CA ARG A 94 3.11 6.44 -7.48
C ARG A 94 4.51 5.93 -7.10
N LYS A 95 4.67 4.64 -6.85
CA LYS A 95 5.98 4.03 -6.58
C LYS A 95 6.91 4.17 -7.79
N LEU A 96 6.41 3.91 -9.00
CA LEU A 96 7.16 4.11 -10.24
C LEU A 96 7.55 5.57 -10.46
N MET A 97 6.62 6.51 -10.22
CA MET A 97 6.93 7.94 -10.31
C MET A 97 8.03 8.36 -9.34
N ARG A 98 8.00 7.85 -8.09
CA ARG A 98 9.04 8.12 -7.09
C ARG A 98 10.39 7.58 -7.52
N LEU A 99 10.44 6.35 -8.02
CA LEU A 99 11.65 5.74 -8.56
C LEU A 99 12.23 6.60 -9.69
N GLY A 100 11.41 6.92 -10.70
CA GLY A 100 11.85 7.75 -11.83
C GLY A 100 12.34 9.14 -11.40
N SER A 101 11.66 9.77 -10.44
CA SER A 101 12.09 11.06 -9.89
C SER A 101 13.41 10.95 -9.12
N GLY A 102 13.63 9.87 -8.37
CA GLY A 102 14.87 9.61 -7.64
C GLY A 102 16.05 9.41 -8.59
N ILE A 103 15.85 8.61 -9.65
CA ILE A 103 16.86 8.40 -10.70
C ILE A 103 17.23 9.72 -11.36
N TYR A 104 16.23 10.53 -11.74
CA TYR A 104 16.45 11.85 -12.34
C TYR A 104 17.29 12.75 -11.42
N GLN A 105 16.92 12.84 -10.14
CA GLN A 105 17.64 13.66 -9.17
C GLN A 105 19.09 13.20 -9.00
N GLN A 106 19.32 11.88 -8.87
CA GLN A 106 20.65 11.33 -8.70
C GLN A 106 21.51 11.55 -9.96
N ALA A 107 20.96 11.31 -11.15
CA ALA A 107 21.64 11.55 -12.42
C ALA A 107 21.98 13.04 -12.63
N ALA A 108 21.09 13.95 -12.22
CA ALA A 108 21.33 15.40 -12.34
C ALA A 108 22.52 15.88 -11.48
N LEU A 109 22.86 15.17 -10.42
CA LEU A 109 24.03 15.44 -9.58
C LEU A 109 25.35 14.91 -10.18
N LEU A 110 25.30 14.06 -11.20
CA LEU A 110 26.49 13.44 -11.83
C LEU A 110 27.18 14.33 -12.87
N GLN A 111 26.91 15.64 -12.84
CA GLN A 111 27.58 16.57 -13.75
C GLN A 111 29.09 16.58 -13.48
N PRO A 112 29.93 16.67 -14.53
CA PRO A 112 31.37 16.79 -14.38
C PRO A 112 31.69 18.05 -13.58
N SER A 113 31.85 17.88 -12.28
CA SER A 113 32.29 18.93 -11.36
C SER A 113 33.81 18.87 -11.31
N ASP A 114 34.43 20.02 -11.54
CA ASP A 114 35.88 20.31 -11.54
C ASP A 114 36.76 19.20 -10.92
N GLY A 115 37.34 18.36 -11.79
CA GLY A 115 38.45 17.47 -11.43
C GLY A 115 38.14 16.00 -11.15
N LYS A 116 36.87 15.55 -11.14
CA LYS A 116 36.58 14.10 -11.10
C LYS A 116 36.91 13.45 -12.44
N GLY A 117 37.87 12.52 -12.44
CA GLY A 117 38.24 11.75 -13.63
C GLY A 117 37.07 10.97 -14.20
N ILE A 118 37.07 10.76 -15.52
CA ILE A 118 36.00 10.07 -16.26
C ILE A 118 35.71 8.65 -15.73
N SER A 119 36.69 8.00 -15.10
CA SER A 119 36.54 6.68 -14.47
C SER A 119 35.63 6.72 -13.25
N THR A 120 35.71 7.76 -12.41
CA THR A 120 34.85 7.92 -11.23
C THR A 120 33.41 8.19 -11.65
N LEU A 121 33.20 9.03 -12.67
CA LEU A 121 31.86 9.28 -13.21
C LEU A 121 31.21 8.01 -13.74
N ARG A 122 31.97 7.19 -14.48
CA ARG A 122 31.51 5.88 -14.95
C ARG A 122 31.10 4.98 -13.78
N GLN A 123 31.95 4.82 -12.77
CA GLN A 123 31.66 3.98 -11.61
C GLN A 123 30.36 4.38 -10.90
N VAL A 124 30.13 5.69 -10.69
CA VAL A 124 28.90 6.17 -10.02
C VAL A 124 27.68 6.00 -10.93
N THR A 125 27.85 6.16 -12.25
CA THR A 125 26.78 5.94 -13.22
C THR A 125 26.37 4.47 -13.26
N ASP A 126 27.33 3.56 -13.31
CA ASP A 126 27.09 2.12 -13.31
C ASP A 126 26.40 1.68 -12.01
N ALA A 127 26.85 2.20 -10.86
CA ALA A 127 26.21 1.93 -9.56
C ALA A 127 24.75 2.45 -9.50
N LEU A 128 24.48 3.60 -10.11
CA LEU A 128 23.11 4.13 -10.20
C LEU A 128 22.22 3.23 -11.07
N VAL A 129 22.72 2.74 -12.20
CA VAL A 129 21.99 1.80 -13.06
C VAL A 129 21.66 0.52 -12.28
N GLU A 130 22.64 -0.10 -11.63
CA GLU A 130 22.45 -1.32 -10.86
C GLU A 130 21.41 -1.13 -9.73
N GLN A 131 21.51 -0.03 -8.98
CA GLN A 131 20.54 0.29 -7.93
C GLN A 131 19.12 0.48 -8.49
N SER A 132 19.01 1.18 -9.63
CA SER A 132 17.73 1.43 -10.29
C SER A 132 17.09 0.15 -10.80
N GLU A 133 17.88 -0.75 -11.39
CA GLU A 133 17.41 -2.07 -11.85
C GLU A 133 16.90 -2.91 -10.68
N LYS A 134 17.62 -2.91 -9.55
CA LYS A 134 17.19 -3.61 -8.35
C LYS A 134 15.85 -3.08 -7.83
N GLU A 135 15.69 -1.77 -7.68
CA GLU A 135 14.43 -1.18 -7.20
C GLU A 135 13.27 -1.43 -8.18
N LEU A 136 13.51 -1.33 -9.48
CA LEU A 136 12.51 -1.63 -10.50
C LEU A 136 12.10 -3.11 -10.46
N PHE A 137 13.05 -4.01 -10.26
CA PHE A 137 12.80 -5.44 -10.10
C PHE A 137 11.98 -5.75 -8.85
N GLU A 138 12.27 -5.11 -7.71
CA GLU A 138 11.48 -5.26 -6.49
C GLU A 138 10.03 -4.79 -6.69
N LEU A 139 9.81 -3.67 -7.40
CA LEU A 139 8.47 -3.21 -7.77
C LEU A 139 7.75 -4.15 -8.74
N ALA A 140 8.49 -4.83 -9.63
CA ALA A 140 7.94 -5.84 -10.52
C ALA A 140 7.56 -7.13 -9.76
N GLN A 141 8.42 -7.62 -8.85
CA GLN A 141 8.19 -8.83 -8.07
C GLN A 141 7.00 -8.72 -7.11
N GLN A 142 6.76 -7.53 -6.52
CA GLN A 142 5.56 -7.29 -5.71
C GLN A 142 4.27 -7.66 -6.45
N ASN A 143 4.26 -7.63 -7.79
CA ASN A 143 3.12 -8.03 -8.61
C ASN A 143 3.05 -9.55 -8.83
N ILE A 144 4.19 -10.21 -9.00
CA ILE A 144 4.27 -11.64 -9.29
C ILE A 144 3.88 -12.46 -8.05
N SER A 145 4.37 -12.07 -6.87
CA SER A 145 4.01 -12.76 -5.62
C SER A 145 2.51 -12.65 -5.30
N GLN A 146 1.87 -11.51 -5.58
CA GLN A 146 0.42 -11.37 -5.37
C GLN A 146 -0.42 -12.10 -6.43
N ALA A 147 0.00 -12.11 -7.70
CA ALA A 147 -0.64 -12.93 -8.73
C ALA A 147 -0.55 -14.44 -8.40
N CYS A 148 0.59 -14.87 -7.87
CA CYS A 148 0.81 -16.26 -7.44
C CYS A 148 -0.06 -16.63 -6.22
N LEU A 149 -0.21 -15.71 -5.24
CA LEU A 149 -1.11 -15.88 -4.08
C LEU A 149 -2.59 -15.99 -4.51
N SER A 150 -3.03 -15.17 -5.47
CA SER A 150 -4.40 -15.25 -6.00
C SER A 150 -4.68 -16.59 -6.69
N ILE A 151 -3.71 -17.12 -7.45
CA ILE A 151 -3.85 -18.41 -8.15
C ILE A 151 -3.81 -19.58 -7.15
N THR A 152 -2.92 -19.54 -6.15
CA THR A 152 -2.86 -20.60 -5.12
C THR A 152 -4.09 -20.62 -4.23
N ALA A 153 -4.66 -19.46 -3.88
CA ALA A 153 -5.94 -19.39 -3.17
C ALA A 153 -7.07 -20.03 -4.00
N GLN A 154 -7.20 -19.68 -5.28
CA GLN A 154 -8.20 -20.27 -6.19
C GLN A 154 -8.04 -21.79 -6.35
N VAL A 155 -6.80 -22.29 -6.43
CA VAL A 155 -6.55 -23.74 -6.56
C VAL A 155 -6.79 -24.48 -5.23
N SER A 156 -6.45 -23.87 -4.08
CA SER A 156 -6.71 -24.43 -2.76
C SER A 156 -8.21 -24.56 -2.47
N ASP A 157 -9.00 -23.55 -2.85
CA ASP A 157 -10.46 -23.62 -2.75
C ASP A 157 -11.01 -24.79 -3.56
N VAL A 158 -10.56 -25.00 -4.80
CA VAL A 158 -11.02 -26.14 -5.61
C VAL A 158 -10.64 -27.49 -5.01
N LEU A 159 -9.47 -27.60 -4.39
CA LEU A 159 -8.99 -28.84 -3.77
C LEU A 159 -9.65 -29.14 -2.42
N THR A 160 -10.23 -28.16 -1.74
CA THR A 160 -10.91 -28.36 -0.45
C THR A 160 -12.32 -28.97 -0.63
N TRP A 161 -12.85 -28.95 -1.87
CA TRP A 161 -14.15 -29.52 -2.24
C TRP A 161 -14.07 -30.93 -2.87
N LEU A 162 -12.87 -31.52 -2.94
CA LEU A 162 -12.61 -32.90 -3.40
C LEU A 162 -12.14 -33.78 -2.25
#